data_AF-A0A2Y9LZD9-F1
#
_entry.id   AF-A0A2Y9LZD9-F1
#
_cell.length_a   1.000
_cell.length_b   1.000
_cell.length_c   1.000
_cell.angle_alpha   90.00
_cell.angle_beta   90.00
_cell.angle_gamma   90.00
#
_symmetry.space_group_name_H-M   'P 1'
#
loop_
_entity.id
_entity.type
_entity.pdbx_description
1 polymer ?
#
loop_
_entity_poly.entity_id
_entity_poly.type
_entity_poly.pdbx_seq_one_letter_code
_entity_poly.pdbx_strand_id
1 'polypeptide(L)'
;MAQGQRKFQARKPAKSKTAATASERNRGPRKGGLVIAPKKARIVQQQKLKKNLEVGIRKKIEHDVLMKASTSLPKKLALLKAPTKKKAAAPSSTKTAS
;
A
#
# COMPACT_ATOMS: atom_id res chain seq x y z
N MET A 1 21.74 -67.39 -1.94
CA MET A 1 20.87 -66.97 -0.83
C MET A 1 20.52 -65.49 -0.98
N ALA A 2 19.31 -65.11 -0.57
CA ALA A 2 18.58 -63.91 -0.97
C ALA A 2 19.25 -62.56 -0.60
N GLN A 3 18.91 -61.56 -1.41
CA GLN A 3 19.32 -60.15 -1.40
C GLN A 3 19.34 -59.50 0.00
N GLY A 4 20.43 -58.80 0.31
CA GLY A 4 20.52 -57.89 1.45
C GLY A 4 19.51 -56.74 1.31
N GLN A 5 18.69 -56.56 2.34
CA GLN A 5 17.64 -55.55 2.40
C GLN A 5 18.20 -54.14 2.16
N ARG A 6 17.64 -53.46 1.16
CA ARG A 6 17.97 -52.09 0.78
C ARG A 6 17.70 -51.17 1.97
N LYS A 7 18.75 -50.56 2.53
CA LYS A 7 18.62 -49.60 3.64
C LYS A 7 17.63 -48.50 3.26
N PHE A 8 16.63 -48.30 4.11
CA PHE A 8 15.57 -47.31 3.96
C PHE A 8 16.16 -45.91 3.77
N GLN A 9 16.25 -45.45 2.52
CA GLN A 9 16.47 -44.04 2.25
C GLN A 9 15.16 -43.32 2.56
N ALA A 10 15.16 -42.51 3.63
CA ALA A 10 14.03 -41.66 3.95
C ALA A 10 13.73 -40.75 2.75
N ARG A 11 12.59 -40.99 2.08
CA ARG A 11 12.11 -40.15 1.00
C ARG A 11 11.80 -38.77 1.60
N LYS A 12 12.65 -37.78 1.33
CA LYS A 12 12.30 -36.38 1.63
C LYS A 12 11.06 -36.04 0.81
N PRO A 13 9.98 -35.50 1.42
CA PRO A 13 8.83 -35.05 0.65
C PRO A 13 9.28 -33.85 -0.20
N ALA A 14 9.49 -34.11 -1.48
CA ALA A 14 9.54 -33.10 -2.51
C ALA A 14 8.12 -32.53 -2.65
N LYS A 15 7.74 -31.58 -1.79
CA LYS A 15 6.65 -30.62 -2.02
C LYS A 15 6.56 -29.61 -0.87
N SER A 16 6.52 -28.35 -1.27
CA SER A 16 6.14 -27.13 -0.54
C SER A 16 7.24 -26.38 0.23
N LYS A 17 7.69 -25.28 -0.38
CA LYS A 17 8.29 -24.11 0.32
C LYS A 17 7.43 -23.64 1.51
N THR A 18 6.13 -23.92 1.48
CA THR A 18 5.17 -23.59 2.52
C THR A 18 5.33 -24.42 3.80
N ALA A 19 5.69 -25.71 3.71
CA ALA A 19 5.94 -26.53 4.89
C ALA A 19 7.26 -26.17 5.60
N ALA A 20 8.28 -25.74 4.85
CA ALA A 20 9.54 -25.28 5.42
C ALA A 20 9.36 -23.98 6.25
N THR A 21 8.57 -23.03 5.74
CA THR A 21 8.26 -21.77 6.44
C THR A 21 7.34 -21.97 7.64
N ALA A 22 6.40 -22.92 7.58
CA ALA A 22 5.59 -23.31 8.73
C ALA A 22 6.43 -23.99 9.84
N SER A 23 7.43 -24.80 9.45
CA SER A 23 8.35 -25.44 10.39
C SER A 23 9.27 -24.43 11.09
N GLU A 24 9.74 -23.38 10.41
CA GLU A 24 10.57 -22.35 11.03
C GLU A 24 9.85 -21.53 12.09
N ARG A 25 8.53 -21.31 11.97
CA ARG A 25 7.75 -20.61 13.00
C ARG A 25 7.54 -21.44 14.27
N ASN A 26 7.59 -22.77 14.16
CA ASN A 26 7.44 -23.70 15.29
C ASN A 26 8.77 -24.14 15.89
N ARG A 27 9.89 -23.87 15.21
CA ARG A 27 11.22 -24.10 15.76
C ARG A 27 11.50 -22.95 16.71
N GLY A 28 11.62 -23.29 17.99
CA GLY A 28 12.14 -22.36 19.00
C GLY A 28 13.50 -21.78 18.58
N PRO A 29 13.97 -20.76 19.31
CA PRO A 29 15.20 -20.05 18.97
C PRO A 29 16.35 -21.01 18.65
N ARG A 30 16.86 -20.92 17.42
CA ARG A 30 17.96 -21.79 16.97
C ARG A 30 19.22 -21.44 17.79
N LYS A 31 20.19 -22.36 17.85
CA LYS A 31 21.48 -22.10 18.50
C LYS A 31 22.11 -20.81 17.91
N GLY A 32 22.34 -19.80 18.75
CA GLY A 32 22.78 -18.46 18.33
C GLY A 32 21.66 -17.44 18.03
N GLY A 33 20.40 -17.82 18.16
CA GLY A 33 19.26 -16.93 17.99
C GLY A 33 19.14 -15.98 19.19
N LEU A 34 19.15 -14.67 18.93
CA LEU A 34 18.94 -13.66 19.95
C LEU A 34 17.47 -13.67 20.39
N VAL A 35 17.20 -14.31 21.52
CA VAL A 35 15.88 -14.31 22.17
C VAL A 35 15.76 -13.03 22.97
N ILE A 36 14.83 -12.17 22.58
CA ILE A 36 14.50 -11.01 23.40
C ILE A 36 13.87 -11.53 24.69
N ALA A 37 14.51 -11.25 25.83
CA ALA A 37 13.97 -11.60 27.14
C ALA A 37 12.53 -11.08 27.28
N PRO A 38 11.61 -11.84 27.91
CA PRO A 38 10.18 -11.46 27.99
C PRO A 38 9.94 -10.02 28.47
N LYS A 39 10.77 -9.53 29.40
CA LYS A 39 10.73 -8.15 29.91
C LYS A 39 11.04 -7.10 28.82
N LYS A 40 12.02 -7.36 27.94
CA LYS A 40 12.38 -6.47 26.83
C LYS A 40 11.39 -6.59 25.66
N ALA A 41 10.77 -7.75 25.48
CA ALA A 41 9.72 -7.96 24.48
C ALA A 41 8.49 -7.07 24.75
N ARG A 42 8.09 -6.95 26.03
CA ARG A 42 7.01 -6.04 26.45
C ARG A 42 7.31 -4.58 26.09
N ILE A 43 8.54 -4.12 26.35
CA ILE A 43 8.97 -2.75 26.03
C ILE A 43 8.95 -2.52 24.51
N VAL A 44 9.45 -3.47 23.73
CA VAL A 44 9.45 -3.37 22.26
C VAL A 44 8.02 -3.33 21.70
N GLN A 45 7.11 -4.16 22.22
CA GLN A 45 5.70 -4.13 21.83
C GLN A 45 5.05 -2.79 22.18
N GLN A 46 5.27 -2.28 23.39
CA GLN A 46 4.77 -0.96 23.81
C GLN A 46 5.30 0.17 22.91
N GLN A 47 6.59 0.16 22.56
CA GLN A 47 7.17 1.14 21.65
C GLN A 47 6.55 1.08 20.25
N LYS A 48 6.30 -0.12 19.72
CA LYS A 48 5.63 -0.30 18.43
C LYS A 48 4.20 0.23 18.48
N LEU A 49 3.45 -0.09 19.53
CA LEU A 49 2.08 0.41 19.73
C LEU A 49 2.07 1.94 19.82
N LYS A 50 2.95 2.54 20.63
CA LYS A 50 3.08 3.99 20.78
C LYS A 50 3.33 4.68 19.43
N LYS A 51 4.32 4.20 18.66
CA LYS A 51 4.66 4.77 17.36
C LYS A 51 3.51 4.65 16.35
N ASN A 52 2.85 3.50 16.29
CA ASN A 52 1.74 3.29 15.36
C ASN A 52 0.54 4.18 15.67
N LEU A 53 0.21 4.35 16.96
CA LEU A 53 -0.87 5.23 17.39
C LEU A 53 -0.53 6.71 17.12
N GLU A 54 0.68 7.15 17.43
CA GLU A 54 1.14 8.51 17.17
C GLU A 54 1.01 8.89 15.69
N VAL A 55 1.49 8.02 14.80
CA VAL A 55 1.39 8.21 13.35
C VAL A 55 -0.07 8.18 12.89
N GLY A 56 -0.89 7.27 13.41
CA GLY A 56 -2.31 7.16 13.07
C GLY A 56 -3.12 8.40 13.47
N ILE A 57 -2.87 8.93 14.69
CA ILE A 57 -3.53 10.14 15.19
C ILE A 57 -3.14 11.35 14.35
N ARG A 58 -1.85 11.55 14.04
CA ARG A 58 -1.40 12.65 13.17
C ARG A 58 -2.09 12.62 11.80
N LYS A 59 -2.08 11.46 11.14
CA LYS A 59 -2.74 11.27 9.84
C LYS A 59 -4.24 11.58 9.89
N LYS A 60 -4.93 11.16 10.96
CA LYS A 60 -6.37 11.39 11.11
C LYS A 60 -6.67 12.87 11.33
N ILE A 61 -5.91 13.55 12.20
CA ILE A 61 -6.06 14.99 12.43
C ILE A 61 -5.79 15.77 11.14
N GLU A 62 -4.70 15.48 10.44
CA GLU A 62 -4.35 16.13 9.17
C GLU A 62 -5.46 15.96 8.13
N HIS A 63 -5.98 14.74 7.97
CA HIS A 63 -7.08 14.45 7.07
C HIS A 63 -8.34 15.23 7.45
N ASP A 64 -8.75 15.18 8.72
CA ASP A 64 -10.00 15.79 9.16
C ASP A 64 -9.94 17.32 9.07
N VAL A 65 -8.78 17.91 9.38
CA VAL A 65 -8.53 19.35 9.18
C VAL A 65 -8.56 19.70 7.69
N LEU A 66 -7.92 18.91 6.84
CA LEU A 66 -7.92 19.14 5.38
C LEU A 66 -9.32 19.01 4.78
N MET A 67 -10.12 18.04 5.21
CA MET A 67 -11.52 17.87 4.78
C MET A 67 -12.39 19.03 5.27
N LYS A 68 -12.25 19.43 6.53
CA LYS A 68 -12.96 20.59 7.08
C LYS A 68 -12.62 21.87 6.30
N ALA A 69 -11.34 22.10 6.02
CA ALA A 69 -10.90 23.24 5.23
C ALA A 69 -11.45 23.17 3.78
N SER A 70 -11.36 22.01 3.13
CA SER A 70 -11.82 21.80 1.75
C SER A 70 -13.33 21.96 1.60
N THR A 71 -14.11 21.57 2.61
CA THR A 71 -15.58 21.73 2.63
C THR A 71 -16.00 23.16 2.99
N SER A 72 -15.21 23.87 3.81
CA SER A 72 -15.47 25.27 4.16
C SER A 72 -15.16 26.24 3.01
N LEU A 73 -14.25 25.86 2.11
CA LEU A 73 -13.96 26.64 0.92
C LEU A 73 -15.07 26.43 -0.12
N PRO A 74 -15.59 27.49 -0.74
CA PRO A 74 -16.52 27.34 -1.85
C PRO A 74 -15.84 26.53 -2.96
N LYS A 75 -16.55 25.51 -3.47
CA LYS A 75 -16.10 24.71 -4.62
C LYS A 75 -15.61 25.66 -5.71
N LYS A 76 -14.35 25.53 -6.12
CA LYS A 76 -13.79 26.33 -7.22
C LYS A 76 -14.62 26.04 -8.47
N LEU A 77 -15.50 26.97 -8.81
CA LEU A 77 -16.32 26.90 -10.01
C LEU A 77 -15.37 27.00 -11.20
N ALA A 78 -15.33 25.95 -12.02
CA ALA A 78 -14.67 26.02 -13.31
C ALA A 78 -15.49 26.99 -14.17
N LEU A 79 -14.93 28.16 -14.47
CA LEU A 79 -15.52 29.07 -15.44
C LEU A 79 -15.49 28.37 -16.80
N LEU A 80 -16.63 27.83 -17.20
CA LEU A 80 -16.81 27.21 -18.49
C LEU A 80 -16.71 28.34 -19.53
N LYS A 81 -15.63 28.36 -20.29
CA LYS A 81 -15.47 29.29 -21.40
C LYS A 81 -16.52 28.92 -22.45
N ALA A 82 -17.60 29.69 -22.53
CA ALA A 82 -18.58 29.53 -23.60
C ALA A 82 -17.83 29.65 -24.95
N PRO A 83 -18.09 28.75 -25.92
CA PRO A 83 -17.49 28.87 -27.23
C PRO A 83 -17.95 30.21 -27.81
N THR A 84 -17.00 31.14 -27.95
CA THR A 84 -17.23 32.33 -28.77
C THR A 84 -17.48 31.81 -30.17
N LYS A 85 -18.73 31.91 -30.62
CA LYS A 85 -19.07 31.68 -32.02
C LYS A 85 -18.14 32.57 -32.83
N LYS A 86 -17.11 31.99 -33.43
CA LYS A 86 -16.42 32.58 -34.57
C LYS A 86 -17.51 32.77 -35.61
N LYS A 87 -18.07 33.98 -35.70
CA LYS A 87 -18.68 34.45 -36.94
C LYS A 87 -17.49 34.64 -37.88
N ALA A 88 -17.10 33.53 -38.49
CA ALA A 88 -16.11 33.50 -39.55
C ALA A 88 -16.63 34.38 -40.69
N ALA A 89 -15.71 35.19 -41.20
CA ALA A 89 -15.59 35.67 -42.56
C ALA A 89 -16.88 36.09 -43.27
N ALA A 90 -16.97 37.41 -43.54
CA ALA A 90 -17.58 37.87 -44.77
C ALA A 90 -16.83 37.28 -45.98
N PRO A 91 -17.55 36.82 -47.00
CA PRO A 91 -17.06 36.99 -48.36
C PRO A 91 -18.14 37.55 -49.29
N SER A 92 -17.68 38.37 -50.24
CA SER A 92 -18.27 38.65 -51.56
C SER A 92 -19.61 39.42 -51.58
N SER A 93 -19.95 40.29 -52.52
CA SER A 93 -19.30 41.07 -53.58
C SER A 93 -20.47 41.70 -54.37
N THR A 94 -20.53 43.01 -54.56
CA THR A 94 -21.16 43.76 -55.69
C THR A 94 -21.18 45.25 -55.31
N LYS A 95 -20.23 46.07 -55.79
CA LYS A 95 -20.29 46.90 -57.01
C LYS A 95 -21.44 47.94 -57.07
N THR A 96 -21.00 49.20 -57.15
CA THR A 96 -21.46 50.36 -57.96
C THR A 96 -22.71 51.18 -57.58
N ALA A 97 -22.41 52.42 -57.17
CA ALA A 97 -22.89 53.71 -57.70
C ALA A 97 -24.39 53.97 -57.91
N SER A 98 -24.96 54.89 -57.13
CA SER A 98 -25.41 56.24 -57.54
C SER A 98 -25.85 57.03 -56.31
#